data_AF-A0A936JQ14-F1
#
_entry.id   AF-A0A936JQ14-F1
#
_cell.length_a   1.000
_cell.length_b   1.000
_cell.length_c   1.000
_cell.angle_alpha   90.00
_cell.angle_beta   90.00
_cell.angle_gamma   90.00
#
_symmetry.space_group_name_H-M   'P 1'
#
loop_
_entity.id
_entity.type
_entity.pdbx_description
1 polymer ?
#
loop_
_entity_poly.entity_id
_entity_poly.type
_entity_poly.pdbx_seq_one_letter_code
_entity_poly.pdbx_strand_id
1 'polypeptide(L)'
;MGQTERQDAEGEPRKTARAVIGDVGAAVQSSVAPVADRVGSAIRSGVGSVERALDDPATSQANELVEKANLPEISGEAPLVSLSIRLDREADFWRGISMRQLSRAAWMDRLSITSNVVLLIGIVVLSAIAAFRAMFASDAALHVSALLGVAALLLVMGSLTIQRATAKVRQGQLDVMREALARSDLAEARIHRLAALIEMRVTDPEQYRTALRELEGDMRGA
;
A
#
# COMPACT_ATOMS: atom_id res chain seq x y z
N MET A 1 -86.02 -47.61 -3.22
CA MET A 1 -85.01 -47.78 -2.16
C MET A 1 -83.67 -47.45 -2.76
N GLY A 2 -83.15 -46.25 -2.51
CA GLY A 2 -81.86 -45.78 -3.01
C GLY A 2 -80.99 -45.36 -1.83
N GLN A 3 -79.78 -45.90 -1.76
CA GLN A 3 -78.71 -45.44 -0.88
C GLN A 3 -77.55 -45.00 -1.77
N THR A 4 -77.29 -43.70 -1.77
CA THR A 4 -76.16 -43.07 -2.45
C THR A 4 -75.23 -42.46 -1.40
N GLU A 5 -73.95 -42.69 -1.63
CA GLU A 5 -72.73 -42.08 -1.08
C GLU A 5 -72.89 -40.86 -0.16
N ARG A 6 -72.25 -40.91 1.01
CA ARG A 6 -71.73 -39.74 1.69
C ARG A 6 -70.20 -39.79 1.62
N GLN A 7 -69.67 -38.91 0.78
CA GLN A 7 -68.26 -38.57 0.63
C GLN A 7 -67.68 -38.03 1.94
N ASP A 8 -66.45 -38.46 2.20
CA ASP A 8 -65.49 -37.86 3.10
C ASP A 8 -65.13 -36.44 2.66
N ALA A 9 -65.11 -35.50 3.61
CA ALA A 9 -64.49 -34.20 3.43
C ALA A 9 -63.73 -33.85 4.71
N GLU A 10 -62.48 -34.32 4.78
CA GLU A 10 -61.46 -33.80 5.68
C GLU A 10 -61.19 -32.33 5.33
N GLY A 11 -61.51 -31.42 6.25
CA GLY A 11 -61.13 -30.02 6.15
C GLY A 11 -59.69 -29.81 6.63
N GLU A 12 -58.82 -29.33 5.74
CA GLU A 12 -57.50 -28.80 6.11
C GLU A 12 -57.61 -27.67 7.16
N PRO A 13 -56.79 -27.65 8.22
CA PRO A 13 -56.78 -26.56 9.18
C PRO A 13 -56.13 -25.31 8.56
N ARG A 14 -56.94 -24.23 8.43
CA ARG A 14 -56.50 -22.87 8.10
C ARG A 14 -55.35 -22.42 9.02
N LYS A 15 -54.13 -22.37 8.49
CA LYS A 15 -52.99 -21.74 9.16
C LYS A 15 -53.28 -20.25 9.32
N THR A 16 -53.30 -19.76 10.55
CA THR A 16 -53.57 -18.36 10.90
C THR A 16 -52.45 -17.44 10.40
N ALA A 17 -52.81 -16.29 9.84
CA ALA A 17 -51.90 -15.30 9.24
C ALA A 17 -50.74 -14.87 10.17
N ARG A 18 -50.91 -15.00 11.49
CA ARG A 18 -49.88 -14.73 12.50
C ARG A 18 -48.73 -15.74 12.47
N ALA A 19 -49.02 -17.00 12.13
CA ALA A 19 -48.02 -18.05 11.96
C ALA A 19 -47.24 -17.83 10.65
N VAL A 20 -47.93 -17.45 9.56
CA VAL A 20 -47.28 -17.12 8.28
C VAL A 20 -46.37 -15.89 8.40
N ILE A 21 -46.77 -14.86 9.16
CA ILE A 21 -45.92 -13.68 9.43
C ILE A 21 -44.72 -14.04 10.32
N GLY A 22 -44.91 -14.92 11.31
CA GLY A 22 -43.82 -15.45 12.14
C GLY A 22 -42.81 -16.26 11.34
N ASP A 23 -43.29 -17.11 10.43
CA ASP A 23 -42.45 -17.95 9.57
C ASP A 23 -41.71 -17.12 8.52
N VAL A 24 -42.32 -16.07 7.96
CA VAL A 24 -41.64 -15.12 7.06
C VAL A 24 -40.61 -14.27 7.83
N GLY A 25 -40.92 -13.83 9.05
CA GLY A 25 -39.98 -13.11 9.90
C GLY A 25 -38.77 -13.96 10.29
N ALA A 26 -38.99 -15.23 10.65
CA ALA A 26 -37.94 -16.19 10.95
C ALA A 26 -37.14 -16.61 9.70
N ALA A 27 -37.78 -16.73 8.53
CA ALA A 27 -37.11 -17.00 7.25
C ALA A 27 -36.24 -15.84 6.79
N VAL A 28 -36.70 -14.59 6.95
CA VAL A 28 -35.91 -13.40 6.65
C VAL A 28 -34.76 -13.25 7.66
N GLN A 29 -35.00 -13.47 8.96
CA GLN A 29 -33.96 -13.42 9.99
C GLN A 29 -32.90 -14.51 9.80
N SER A 30 -33.31 -15.74 9.46
CA SER A 30 -32.39 -16.85 9.16
C SER A 30 -31.65 -16.69 7.83
N SER A 31 -32.19 -15.91 6.88
CA SER A 31 -31.50 -15.57 5.63
C SER A 31 -30.53 -14.39 5.80
N VAL A 32 -30.83 -13.45 6.69
CA VAL A 32 -30.02 -12.25 6.94
C VAL A 32 -28.88 -12.50 7.93
N ALA A 33 -29.09 -13.34 8.96
CA ALA A 33 -28.04 -13.71 9.93
C ALA A 33 -26.74 -14.23 9.27
N PRO A 34 -26.76 -15.19 8.33
CA PRO A 34 -25.54 -15.68 7.68
C PRO A 34 -24.90 -14.66 6.73
N VAL A 35 -25.65 -13.64 6.28
CA VAL A 35 -25.10 -12.53 5.48
C VAL A 35 -24.47 -11.49 6.41
N ALA A 36 -25.11 -11.18 7.54
CA ALA A 36 -24.58 -10.28 8.56
C ALA A 36 -23.30 -10.83 9.20
N ASP A 37 -23.22 -12.15 9.44
CA ASP A 37 -22.02 -12.81 9.95
C ASP A 37 -20.89 -12.82 8.91
N ARG A 38 -21.19 -13.07 7.62
CA ARG A 38 -20.19 -12.99 6.54
C ARG A 38 -19.67 -11.58 6.33
N VAL A 39 -20.55 -10.58 6.38
CA VAL A 39 -20.17 -9.17 6.32
C VAL A 39 -19.36 -8.79 7.56
N GLY A 40 -19.77 -9.24 8.75
CA GLY A 40 -19.07 -9.01 10.01
C GLY A 40 -17.68 -9.65 10.05
N SER A 41 -17.51 -10.87 9.51
CA SER A 41 -16.21 -11.53 9.41
C SER A 41 -15.31 -10.85 8.38
N ALA A 42 -15.86 -10.46 7.22
CA ALA A 42 -15.13 -9.74 6.17
C ALA A 42 -14.68 -8.35 6.64
N ILE A 43 -15.51 -7.65 7.41
CA ILE A 43 -15.16 -6.38 8.05
C ILE A 43 -14.06 -6.59 9.10
N ARG A 44 -14.15 -7.61 9.97
CA ARG A 44 -13.11 -7.87 10.98
C ARG A 44 -11.77 -8.23 10.36
N SER A 45 -11.76 -9.07 9.32
CA SER A 45 -10.54 -9.39 8.57
C SER A 45 -10.00 -8.17 7.81
N GLY A 46 -10.90 -7.33 7.28
CA GLY A 46 -10.55 -6.09 6.59
C GLY A 46 -9.93 -5.07 7.54
N VAL A 47 -10.51 -4.86 8.73
CA VAL A 47 -10.01 -3.93 9.76
C VAL A 47 -8.61 -4.33 10.23
N GLY A 48 -8.35 -5.61 10.52
CA GLY A 48 -7.01 -6.07 10.90
C GLY A 48 -5.98 -5.98 9.77
N SER A 49 -6.41 -6.03 8.51
CA SER A 49 -5.55 -5.78 7.35
C SER A 49 -5.27 -4.28 7.16
N VAL A 50 -6.23 -3.41 7.47
CA VAL A 50 -6.10 -1.96 7.40
C VAL A 50 -5.19 -1.46 8.51
N GLU A 51 -5.30 -1.99 9.73
CA GLU A 51 -4.44 -1.63 10.86
C GLU A 51 -2.96 -1.91 10.57
N ARG A 52 -2.62 -3.09 10.02
CA ARG A 52 -1.25 -3.37 9.55
C ARG A 52 -0.81 -2.58 8.33
N ALA A 53 -1.75 -2.12 7.51
CA ALA A 53 -1.44 -1.29 6.34
C ALA A 53 -1.25 0.19 6.71
N LEU A 54 -1.76 0.63 7.87
CA LEU A 54 -1.61 2.00 8.38
C LEU A 54 -0.37 2.20 9.24
N ASP A 55 0.30 1.11 9.65
CA ASP A 55 1.55 1.19 10.39
C ASP A 55 2.64 1.79 9.48
N ASP A 56 3.05 3.02 9.78
CA ASP A 56 3.99 3.80 8.96
C ASP A 56 5.44 3.35 9.25
N PRO A 57 6.17 2.81 8.25
CA PRO A 57 7.57 2.42 8.45
C PRO A 57 8.52 3.62 8.71
N ALA A 58 8.06 4.87 8.58
CA ALA A 58 8.89 6.06 8.63
C ALA A 58 9.16 6.62 10.04
N THR A 59 8.32 6.35 11.04
CA THR A 59 8.31 7.08 12.32
C THR A 59 9.48 6.77 13.26
N SER A 60 10.24 5.69 13.04
CA SER A 60 11.35 5.29 13.94
C SER A 60 12.77 5.48 13.39
N GLN A 61 12.95 5.87 12.12
CA GLN A 61 14.23 5.56 11.43
C GLN A 61 15.06 6.76 10.97
N ALA A 62 14.65 8.00 11.29
CA ALA A 62 15.38 9.21 10.90
C ALA A 62 16.71 9.37 11.66
N ASN A 63 16.72 9.10 12.97
CA ASN A 63 17.94 9.17 13.78
C ASN A 63 18.97 8.11 13.36
N GLU A 64 18.53 6.92 12.96
CA GLU A 64 19.43 5.87 12.42
C GLU A 64 20.12 6.30 11.11
N LEU A 65 19.47 7.12 10.27
CA LEU A 65 20.10 7.63 9.04
C LEU A 65 21.19 8.64 9.36
N VAL A 66 20.96 9.50 10.36
CA VAL A 66 21.97 10.47 10.80
C VAL A 66 23.19 9.75 11.36
N GLU A 67 22.98 8.67 12.13
CA GLU A 67 24.06 7.85 12.65
C GLU A 67 24.82 7.12 11.52
N LYS A 68 24.13 6.52 10.56
CA LYS A 68 24.75 5.82 9.41
C LYS A 68 25.42 6.76 8.40
N ALA A 69 24.99 8.02 8.35
CA ALA A 69 25.64 9.05 7.54
C ALA A 69 26.99 9.47 8.10
N ASN A 70 27.30 9.12 9.36
CA ASN A 70 28.59 9.39 9.97
C ASN A 70 29.63 8.39 9.46
N LEU A 71 30.22 8.71 8.31
CA LEU A 71 31.23 7.90 7.66
C LEU A 71 32.55 7.93 8.46
N PRO A 72 33.29 6.80 8.54
CA PRO A 72 34.56 6.77 9.25
C PRO A 72 35.58 7.71 8.62
N GLU A 73 36.40 8.34 9.47
CA GLU A 73 37.51 9.19 9.02
C GLU A 73 38.59 8.35 8.33
N ILE A 74 39.29 8.97 7.39
CA ILE A 74 40.40 8.34 6.67
C ILE A 74 41.62 8.41 7.59
N SER A 75 42.13 7.24 8.02
CA SER A 75 43.30 7.18 8.90
C SER A 75 44.59 7.33 8.09
N GLY A 76 45.60 7.97 8.70
CA GLY A 76 46.91 8.17 8.09
C GLY A 76 47.77 6.90 7.98
N GLU A 77 47.53 5.90 8.84
CA GLU A 77 48.35 4.68 8.90
C GLU A 77 48.04 3.69 7.78
N ALA A 78 46.78 3.57 7.38
CA ALA A 78 46.33 2.68 6.31
C ALA A 78 45.26 3.37 5.43
N PRO A 79 45.66 4.37 4.63
CA PRO A 79 44.72 5.25 3.92
C PRO A 79 43.86 4.50 2.89
N LEU A 80 44.41 3.47 2.22
CA LEU A 80 43.67 2.68 1.23
C LEU A 80 42.63 1.76 1.88
N VAL A 81 42.97 1.17 3.03
CA VAL A 81 42.06 0.28 3.78
C VAL A 81 40.95 1.09 4.46
N SER A 82 41.28 2.25 5.04
CA SER A 82 40.26 3.13 5.61
C SER A 82 39.35 3.72 4.52
N LEU A 83 39.88 4.04 3.35
CA LEU A 83 39.08 4.48 2.19
C LEU A 83 38.16 3.38 1.67
N SER A 84 38.61 2.12 1.57
CA SER A 84 37.76 1.01 1.12
C SER A 84 36.61 0.75 2.09
N ILE A 85 36.86 0.74 3.39
CA ILE A 85 35.82 0.61 4.43
C ILE A 85 34.83 1.78 4.38
N ARG A 86 35.33 3.00 4.14
CA ARG A 86 34.47 4.19 4.02
C ARG A 86 33.54 4.09 2.81
N LEU A 87 34.08 3.72 1.64
CA LEU A 87 33.29 3.59 0.42
C LEU A 87 32.27 2.45 0.51
N ASP A 88 32.63 1.35 1.16
CA ASP A 88 31.72 0.23 1.43
C ASP A 88 30.52 0.67 2.28
N ARG A 89 30.80 1.38 3.39
CA ARG A 89 29.74 1.98 4.22
C ARG A 89 28.90 3.02 3.48
N GLU A 90 29.50 3.80 2.59
CA GLU A 90 28.78 4.75 1.73
C GLU A 90 27.85 4.03 0.75
N ALA A 91 28.32 2.95 0.11
CA ALA A 91 27.51 2.13 -0.79
C ALA A 91 26.31 1.51 -0.05
N ASP A 92 26.54 0.93 1.13
CA ASP A 92 25.51 0.38 2.01
C ASP A 92 24.52 1.43 2.51
N PHE A 93 25.00 2.63 2.83
CA PHE A 93 24.16 3.75 3.22
C PHE A 93 23.17 4.12 2.11
N TRP A 94 23.67 4.32 0.88
CA TRP A 94 22.83 4.66 -0.26
C TRP A 94 21.86 3.53 -0.64
N ARG A 95 22.31 2.27 -0.56
CA ARG A 95 21.43 1.09 -0.75
C ARG A 95 20.36 1.00 0.33
N GLY A 96 20.69 1.35 1.57
CA GLY A 96 19.73 1.47 2.66
C GLY A 96 18.67 2.54 2.39
N ILE A 97 19.07 3.71 1.87
CA ILE A 97 18.14 4.77 1.47
C ILE A 97 17.22 4.29 0.35
N SER A 98 17.75 3.64 -0.68
CA SER A 98 16.94 3.18 -1.81
C SER A 98 15.90 2.15 -1.37
N MET A 99 16.29 1.17 -0.56
CA MET A 99 15.35 0.17 0.00
C MET A 99 14.25 0.82 0.84
N ARG A 100 14.57 1.86 1.62
CA ARG A 100 13.58 2.60 2.42
C ARG A 100 12.60 3.40 1.56
N GLN A 101 13.07 4.03 0.49
CA GLN A 101 12.15 4.74 -0.42
C GLN A 101 11.28 3.75 -1.20
N LEU A 102 11.81 2.59 -1.58
CA LEU A 102 11.05 1.52 -2.21
C LEU A 102 9.98 0.97 -1.27
N SER A 103 10.30 0.75 0.00
CA SER A 103 9.32 0.27 0.98
C SER A 103 8.22 1.31 1.25
N ARG A 104 8.55 2.61 1.31
CA ARG A 104 7.58 3.71 1.41
C ARG A 104 6.67 3.79 0.18
N ALA A 105 7.23 3.65 -1.03
CA ALA A 105 6.45 3.63 -2.26
C ALA A 105 5.48 2.43 -2.29
N ALA A 106 5.95 1.25 -1.89
CA ALA A 106 5.11 0.05 -1.80
C ALA A 106 4.02 0.17 -0.71
N TRP A 107 4.32 0.83 0.41
CA TRP A 107 3.34 1.14 1.45
C TRP A 107 2.26 2.10 0.94
N MET A 108 2.63 3.14 0.19
CA MET A 108 1.66 4.03 -0.47
C MET A 108 0.74 3.30 -1.45
N ASP A 109 1.27 2.31 -2.19
CA ASP A 109 0.46 1.48 -3.08
C ASP A 109 -0.59 0.67 -2.28
N ARG A 110 -0.23 0.15 -1.10
CA ARG A 110 -1.18 -0.53 -0.20
C ARG A 110 -2.27 0.40 0.31
N LEU A 111 -1.92 1.62 0.74
CA LEU A 111 -2.90 2.62 1.18
C LEU A 111 -3.86 3.03 0.06
N SER A 112 -3.36 3.15 -1.16
CA SER A 112 -4.21 3.43 -2.33
C SER A 112 -5.22 2.31 -2.56
N ILE A 113 -4.79 1.05 -2.47
CA ILE A 113 -5.67 -0.11 -2.62
C ILE A 113 -6.72 -0.16 -1.51
N THR A 114 -6.32 -0.01 -0.24
CA THR A 114 -7.28 -0.05 0.88
C THR A 114 -8.26 1.11 0.84
N SER A 115 -7.81 2.31 0.49
CA SER A 115 -8.66 3.49 0.30
C SER A 115 -9.70 3.27 -0.79
N ASN A 116 -9.31 2.69 -1.93
CA ASN A 116 -10.25 2.37 -3.02
C ASN A 116 -11.32 1.36 -2.60
N VAL A 117 -10.94 0.34 -1.81
CA VAL A 117 -11.91 -0.63 -1.26
C VAL A 117 -12.91 0.05 -0.33
N VAL A 118 -12.44 0.92 0.58
CA VAL A 118 -13.31 1.68 1.48
C VAL A 118 -14.24 2.61 0.71
N LEU A 119 -13.73 3.29 -0.32
CA LEU A 119 -14.53 4.14 -1.20
C LEU A 119 -15.63 3.34 -1.90
N LEU A 120 -15.30 2.16 -2.44
CA LEU A 120 -16.27 1.29 -3.12
C LEU A 120 -17.38 0.83 -2.16
N ILE A 121 -17.03 0.45 -0.93
CA ILE A 121 -18.02 0.11 0.10
C ILE A 121 -18.93 1.32 0.38
N GLY A 122 -18.34 2.52 0.54
CA GLY A 122 -19.10 3.75 0.74
C GLY A 122 -20.08 4.05 -0.39
N ILE A 123 -19.65 3.88 -1.65
CA ILE A 123 -20.51 4.05 -2.83
C ILE A 123 -21.66 3.04 -2.82
N VAL A 124 -21.38 1.75 -2.57
CA VAL A 124 -22.40 0.70 -2.50
C VAL A 124 -23.46 1.01 -1.43
N VAL A 125 -23.04 1.46 -0.25
CA VAL A 125 -23.96 1.84 0.84
C VAL A 125 -24.82 3.04 0.44
N LEU A 126 -24.22 4.08 -0.15
CA LEU A 126 -24.98 5.26 -0.62
C LEU A 126 -25.98 4.90 -1.72
N SER A 127 -25.59 4.03 -2.66
CA SER A 127 -26.48 3.52 -3.71
C SER A 127 -27.64 2.71 -3.13
N ALA A 128 -27.40 1.87 -2.13
CA ALA A 128 -28.45 1.11 -1.44
C ALA A 128 -29.43 2.04 -0.71
N ILE A 129 -28.94 3.06 0.00
CA ILE A 129 -29.77 4.07 0.66
C ILE A 129 -30.63 4.82 -0.38
N ALA A 130 -30.04 5.20 -1.51
CA ALA A 130 -30.75 5.86 -2.60
C ALA A 130 -31.88 4.99 -3.15
N ALA A 131 -31.61 3.71 -3.44
CA ALA A 131 -32.59 2.75 -3.96
C ALA A 131 -33.73 2.50 -2.96
N PHE A 132 -33.41 2.33 -1.68
CA PHE A 132 -34.39 2.15 -0.61
C PHE A 132 -35.30 3.39 -0.47
N ARG A 133 -34.71 4.59 -0.46
CA ARG A 133 -35.48 5.85 -0.43
C ARG A 133 -36.39 6.00 -1.65
N ALA A 134 -35.90 5.65 -2.84
CA ALA A 134 -36.69 5.70 -4.07
C ALA A 134 -37.91 4.77 -4.02
N MET A 135 -37.79 3.60 -3.38
CA MET A 135 -38.89 2.65 -3.22
C MET A 135 -39.93 3.04 -2.15
N PHE A 136 -39.52 3.72 -1.07
CA PHE A 136 -40.38 3.88 0.13
C PHE A 136 -40.75 5.33 0.51
N ALA A 137 -40.13 6.36 -0.08
CA ALA A 137 -40.38 7.76 0.30
C ALA A 137 -40.38 8.70 -0.92
N SER A 138 -41.45 8.62 -1.72
CA SER A 138 -41.60 9.31 -3.01
C SER A 138 -41.66 10.84 -2.91
N ASP A 139 -42.28 11.39 -1.87
CA ASP A 139 -42.58 12.84 -1.81
C ASP A 139 -41.34 13.74 -1.69
N ALA A 140 -40.22 13.20 -1.20
CA ALA A 140 -38.93 13.88 -1.13
C ALA A 140 -37.83 13.19 -1.96
N ALA A 141 -38.18 12.21 -2.79
CA ALA A 141 -37.23 11.31 -3.46
C ALA A 141 -36.25 12.06 -4.38
N LEU A 142 -36.70 13.09 -5.10
CA LEU A 142 -35.86 13.87 -6.02
C LEU A 142 -34.76 14.68 -5.32
N HIS A 143 -35.07 15.32 -4.18
CA HIS A 143 -34.08 16.14 -3.46
C HIS A 143 -33.03 15.27 -2.78
N VAL A 144 -33.45 14.12 -2.25
CA VAL A 144 -32.55 13.17 -1.56
C VAL A 144 -31.65 12.45 -2.55
N SER A 145 -32.19 12.02 -3.70
CA SER A 145 -31.38 11.39 -4.75
C SER A 145 -30.38 12.37 -5.35
N ALA A 146 -30.76 13.64 -5.52
CA ALA A 146 -29.83 14.70 -5.91
C ALA A 146 -28.71 14.90 -4.88
N LEU A 147 -29.02 14.97 -3.58
CA LEU A 147 -28.01 15.09 -2.52
C LEU A 147 -27.08 13.86 -2.45
N LEU A 148 -27.61 12.65 -2.63
CA LEU A 148 -26.79 11.43 -2.68
C LEU A 148 -25.91 11.39 -3.94
N GLY A 149 -26.41 11.86 -5.08
CA GLY A 149 -25.63 12.03 -6.30
C GLY A 149 -24.48 13.03 -6.12
N VAL A 150 -24.75 14.17 -5.49
CA VAL A 150 -23.71 15.15 -5.14
C VAL A 150 -22.70 14.56 -4.15
N ALA A 151 -23.16 13.83 -3.13
CA ALA A 151 -22.27 13.17 -2.18
C ALA A 151 -21.36 12.13 -2.85
N ALA A 152 -21.91 11.32 -3.77
CA ALA A 152 -21.13 10.36 -4.55
C ALA A 152 -20.10 11.08 -5.46
N LEU A 153 -20.49 12.18 -6.10
CA LEU A 153 -19.61 12.96 -6.95
C LEU A 153 -18.48 13.61 -6.13
N LEU A 154 -18.78 14.14 -4.95
CA LEU A 154 -17.77 14.68 -4.03
C LEU A 154 -16.80 13.59 -3.54
N LEU A 155 -17.29 12.38 -3.27
CA LEU A 155 -16.43 11.24 -2.90
C LEU A 155 -15.48 10.86 -4.04
N VAL A 156 -15.98 10.78 -5.28
CA VAL A 156 -15.15 10.47 -6.46
C VAL A 156 -14.12 11.57 -6.69
N MET A 157 -14.53 12.84 -6.62
CA MET A 157 -13.62 13.99 -6.77
C MET A 157 -12.56 14.03 -5.68
N GLY A 158 -12.94 13.81 -4.41
CA GLY A 158 -12.00 13.72 -3.29
C GLY A 158 -11.02 12.55 -3.43
N SER A 159 -11.50 11.40 -3.91
CA SER A 159 -10.63 10.24 -4.18
C SER A 159 -9.60 10.55 -5.27
N LEU A 160 -10.02 11.18 -6.37
CA LEU A 160 -9.13 11.56 -7.47
C LEU A 160 -8.05 12.56 -7.04
N THR A 161 -8.38 13.54 -6.19
CA THR A 161 -7.39 14.50 -5.69
C THR A 161 -6.37 13.83 -4.78
N ILE A 162 -6.82 12.94 -3.89
CA ILE A 162 -5.93 12.14 -3.02
C ILE A 162 -5.03 11.25 -3.87
N GLN A 163 -5.58 10.50 -4.84
CA GLN A 163 -4.81 9.64 -5.74
C GLN A 163 -3.73 10.41 -6.51
N ARG A 164 -4.05 11.61 -7.01
CA ARG A 164 -3.07 12.48 -7.69
C ARG A 164 -1.97 12.95 -6.74
N ALA A 165 -2.31 13.32 -5.52
CA ALA A 165 -1.33 13.71 -4.51
C ALA A 165 -0.40 12.55 -4.16
N THR A 166 -0.96 11.36 -3.91
CA THR A 166 -0.19 10.13 -3.62
C THR A 166 0.70 9.75 -4.80
N ALA A 167 0.23 9.85 -6.05
CA ALA A 167 1.02 9.56 -7.24
C ALA A 167 2.24 10.48 -7.37
N LYS A 168 2.09 11.79 -7.08
CA LYS A 168 3.22 12.74 -7.06
C LYS A 168 4.25 12.40 -5.99
N VAL A 169 3.80 12.09 -4.77
CA VAL A 169 4.73 11.72 -3.68
C VAL A 169 5.46 10.42 -4.02
N ARG A 170 4.74 9.42 -4.56
CA ARG A 170 5.32 8.16 -5.04
C ARG A 170 6.39 8.40 -6.11
N GLN A 171 6.12 9.28 -7.08
CA GLN A 171 7.11 9.63 -8.10
C GLN A 171 8.37 10.24 -7.49
N GLY A 172 8.21 11.19 -6.57
CA GLY A 172 9.35 11.78 -5.84
C GLY A 172 10.16 10.74 -5.05
N GLN A 173 9.49 9.79 -4.40
CA GLN A 173 10.17 8.69 -3.69
C GLN A 173 10.97 7.78 -4.65
N LEU A 174 10.40 7.45 -5.81
CA LEU A 174 11.09 6.65 -6.84
C LEU A 174 12.29 7.38 -7.43
N ASP A 175 12.21 8.70 -7.61
CA ASP A 175 13.33 9.48 -8.12
C ASP A 175 14.47 9.55 -7.08
N VAL A 176 14.15 9.74 -5.79
CA VAL A 176 15.15 9.66 -4.71
C VAL A 176 15.76 8.26 -4.62
N MET A 177 14.95 7.20 -4.79
CA MET A 177 15.44 5.82 -4.83
C MET A 177 16.44 5.59 -5.97
N ARG A 178 16.11 6.06 -7.18
CA ARG A 178 16.99 5.94 -8.37
C ARG A 178 18.30 6.69 -8.17
N GLU A 179 18.24 7.91 -7.66
CA GLU A 179 19.43 8.71 -7.36
C GLU A 179 20.30 8.02 -6.29
N ALA A 180 19.69 7.48 -5.23
CA ALA A 180 20.41 6.74 -4.21
C ALA A 180 21.08 5.48 -4.78
N LEU A 181 20.40 4.71 -5.64
CA LEU A 181 21.00 3.55 -6.31
C LEU A 181 22.18 3.97 -7.19
N ALA A 182 22.05 5.03 -7.99
CA ALA A 182 23.13 5.52 -8.83
C ALA A 182 24.38 5.91 -8.02
N ARG A 183 24.19 6.49 -6.82
CA ARG A 183 25.30 6.81 -5.90
C ARG A 183 25.93 5.57 -5.28
N SER A 184 25.12 4.57 -4.95
CA SER A 184 25.60 3.27 -4.45
C SER A 184 26.46 2.58 -5.52
N ASP A 185 25.99 2.50 -6.76
CA ASP A 185 26.70 1.90 -7.89
C ASP A 185 28.03 2.63 -8.17
N LEU A 186 28.03 3.96 -8.03
CA LEU A 186 29.25 4.75 -8.18
C LEU A 186 30.26 4.46 -7.07
N ALA A 187 29.82 4.33 -5.82
CA ALA A 187 30.67 3.95 -4.71
C ALA A 187 31.27 2.54 -4.91
N GLU A 188 30.47 1.58 -5.35
CA GLU A 188 30.92 0.22 -5.69
C GLU A 188 31.94 0.21 -6.84
N ALA A 189 31.69 1.00 -7.90
CA ALA A 189 32.65 1.17 -8.99
C ALA A 189 33.98 1.78 -8.50
N ARG A 190 33.95 2.72 -7.54
CA ARG A 190 35.17 3.27 -6.91
C ARG A 190 35.91 2.20 -6.11
N ILE A 191 35.21 1.33 -5.40
CA ILE A 191 35.82 0.20 -4.66
C ILE A 191 36.53 -0.75 -5.62
N HIS A 192 35.87 -1.15 -6.73
CA HIS A 192 36.49 -2.02 -7.74
C HIS A 192 37.74 -1.41 -8.36
N ARG A 193 37.72 -0.10 -8.65
CA ARG A 193 38.91 0.61 -9.16
C ARG A 193 40.04 0.62 -8.13
N LEU A 194 39.74 0.85 -6.86
CA LEU A 194 40.75 0.79 -5.79
C LEU A 194 41.32 -0.62 -5.64
N ALA A 195 40.49 -1.65 -5.69
CA ALA A 195 40.93 -3.04 -5.63
C ALA A 195 41.88 -3.37 -6.80
N ALA A 196 41.51 -2.98 -8.03
CA ALA A 196 42.36 -3.16 -9.21
C ALA A 196 43.70 -2.41 -9.09
N LEU A 197 43.70 -1.19 -8.53
CA LEU A 197 44.93 -0.42 -8.29
C LEU A 197 45.83 -1.09 -7.24
N ILE A 198 45.25 -1.63 -6.16
CA ILE A 198 46.00 -2.36 -5.13
C ILE A 198 46.60 -3.64 -5.72
N GLU A 199 45.84 -4.37 -6.54
CA GLU A 199 46.33 -5.57 -7.22
C GLU A 199 47.44 -5.22 -8.23
N MET A 200 47.27 -4.20 -9.05
CA MET A 200 48.33 -3.71 -9.95
C MET A 200 49.59 -3.31 -9.19
N ARG A 201 49.47 -2.67 -8.02
CA ARG A 201 50.64 -2.32 -7.19
C ARG A 201 51.45 -3.55 -6.78
N VAL A 202 50.80 -4.69 -6.54
CA VAL A 202 51.44 -5.94 -6.13
C VAL A 202 52.00 -6.68 -7.35
N THR A 203 51.25 -6.73 -8.44
CA THR A 203 51.55 -7.58 -9.62
C THR A 203 52.44 -6.88 -10.66
N ASP A 204 52.25 -5.57 -10.88
CA ASP A 204 53.05 -4.75 -11.81
C ASP A 204 53.26 -3.31 -11.27
N PRO A 205 54.32 -3.09 -10.47
CA PRO A 205 54.60 -1.81 -9.84
C PRO A 205 54.90 -0.66 -10.82
N GLU A 206 55.43 -0.96 -12.01
CA GLU A 206 55.78 0.07 -13.00
C GLU A 206 54.54 0.57 -13.73
N GLN A 207 53.62 -0.33 -14.08
CA GLN A 207 52.33 0.04 -14.63
C GLN A 207 51.50 0.84 -13.62
N TYR A 208 51.53 0.46 -12.35
CA TYR A 208 50.89 1.22 -11.27
C TYR A 208 51.43 2.66 -11.16
N ARG A 209 52.75 2.86 -11.20
CA ARG A 209 53.35 4.22 -11.18
C ARG A 209 52.95 5.05 -12.40
N THR A 210 52.84 4.42 -13.56
CA THR A 210 52.43 5.10 -14.80
C THR A 210 50.98 5.57 -14.71
N ALA A 211 50.08 4.71 -14.27
CA ALA A 211 48.67 5.05 -14.04
C ALA A 211 48.50 6.17 -12.99
N LEU A 212 49.32 6.17 -11.93
CA LEU A 212 49.33 7.25 -10.93
C LEU A 212 49.74 8.61 -11.53
N ARG A 213 50.77 8.64 -12.38
CA ARG A 213 51.21 9.88 -13.03
C ARG A 213 50.17 10.42 -13.99
N GLU A 214 49.49 9.54 -14.71
CA GLU A 214 48.39 9.92 -15.61
C GLU A 214 47.23 10.53 -14.81
N LEU A 215 46.83 9.88 -13.71
CA LEU A 215 45.81 10.39 -12.80
C LEU A 215 46.20 11.75 -12.18
N GLU A 216 47.46 11.91 -11.74
CA GLU A 216 47.98 13.19 -11.24
C GLU A 216 48.00 14.28 -12.32
N GLY A 217 48.24 13.90 -13.58
CA GLY A 217 48.18 14.78 -14.74
C GLY A 217 46.77 15.29 -14.99
N ASP A 218 45.78 14.38 -15.01
CA ASP A 218 44.37 14.71 -15.23
C ASP A 218 43.82 15.62 -14.11
N MET A 219 44.15 15.34 -12.84
CA MET A 219 43.71 16.16 -11.71
C MET A 219 44.30 17.58 -11.71
N ARG A 220 45.46 17.79 -12.32
CA ARG A 220 46.07 19.12 -12.46
C ARG A 220 45.57 19.86 -13.70
N GLY A 221 44.95 19.15 -14.65
CA GLY A 221 44.41 19.70 -15.89
C GLY A 221 42.92 20.06 -15.83
N ALA A 222 42.18 19.59 -14.82
CA ALA A 222 40.77 19.90 -14.54
C ALA A 222 40.62 21.07 -13.55
#